data_AF-A0A1V1P7M1-F1
#
_entry.id   AF-A0A1V1P7M1-F1
#
_cell.length_a   1.000
_cell.length_b   1.000
_cell.length_c   1.000
_cell.angle_alpha   90.00
_cell.angle_beta   90.00
_cell.angle_gamma   90.00
#
_symmetry.space_group_name_H-M   'P 1'
#
loop_
_entity.id
_entity.type
_entity.pdbx_description
1 polymer ?
#
loop_
_entity_poly.entity_id
_entity_poly.type
_entity_poly.pdbx_seq_one_letter_code
_entity_poly.pdbx_strand_id
1 'polypeptide(L)'
;MEAEWEKACYGGLLHTNIPKIICINNLSSFAEPVTNEGVRQRFPWGKEFDSDKLNMNSKINGTSAVGCFYHGRSIYGCEEIAGNVYEWCQDWYSDPSEFRIIRGWDWNTSYKDSPSDRGWMTPESFCNTIGFRLVVSAINYA
;
A
#
# COMPACT_ATOMS: atom_id res chain seq x y z
N MET A 1 -0.76 -4.28 9.81
CA MET A 1 -1.91 -5.18 9.54
C MET A 1 -2.44 -4.97 8.12
N GLU A 2 -3.09 -5.97 7.53
CA GLU A 2 -3.72 -5.88 6.20
C GLU A 2 -4.74 -4.74 6.14
N ALA A 3 -5.55 -4.56 7.19
CA ALA A 3 -6.53 -3.48 7.24
C ALA A 3 -5.87 -2.08 7.18
N GLU A 4 -4.70 -1.91 7.79
CA GLU A 4 -3.94 -0.66 7.71
C GLU A 4 -3.40 -0.45 6.30
N TRP A 5 -2.96 -1.53 5.65
CA TRP A 5 -2.52 -1.52 4.26
C TRP A 5 -3.65 -1.12 3.32
N GLU A 6 -4.84 -1.72 3.46
CA GLU A 6 -5.99 -1.38 2.64
C GLU A 6 -6.41 0.08 2.82
N LYS A 7 -6.44 0.56 4.06
CA LYS A 7 -6.72 1.96 4.34
C LYS A 7 -5.69 2.84 3.65
N ALA A 8 -4.40 2.58 3.84
CA ALA A 8 -3.31 3.33 3.23
C ALA A 8 -3.40 3.36 1.69
N CYS A 9 -3.87 2.28 1.08
CA CYS A 9 -4.04 2.13 -0.37
C CYS A 9 -5.28 2.88 -0.88
N TYR A 10 -6.48 2.52 -0.42
CA TYR A 10 -7.74 2.95 -1.04
C TYR A 10 -8.38 4.18 -0.38
N GLY A 11 -7.78 4.69 0.68
CA GLY A 11 -8.41 5.72 1.49
C GLY A 11 -9.40 5.16 2.51
N GLY A 12 -9.86 6.04 3.40
CA GLY A 12 -10.95 5.79 4.34
C GLY A 12 -11.85 7.02 4.47
N LEU A 13 -12.77 6.99 5.43
CA LEU A 13 -13.70 8.09 5.71
C LEU A 13 -13.02 9.39 6.14
N LEU A 14 -11.81 9.29 6.70
CA LEU A 14 -11.05 10.42 7.21
C LEU A 14 -9.64 10.40 6.62
N HIS A 15 -9.15 11.58 6.23
CA HIS A 15 -7.76 11.79 5.83
C HIS A 15 -7.22 13.14 6.26
N THR A 16 -5.91 13.33 6.17
CA THR A 16 -5.30 14.65 6.34
C THR A 16 -5.37 15.43 5.03
N ASN A 17 -5.54 16.76 5.08
CA ASN A 17 -5.56 17.60 3.87
C ASN A 17 -4.28 17.46 3.03
N ILE A 18 -3.13 17.25 3.67
CA ILE A 18 -1.82 17.12 3.00
C ILE A 18 -1.05 16.00 3.69
N PRO A 19 -0.48 15.03 2.95
CA PRO A 19 0.48 14.07 3.49
C PRO A 19 1.67 14.78 4.15
N LYS A 20 2.01 14.40 5.39
CA LYS A 20 3.20 14.92 6.07
C LYS A 20 4.37 13.95 5.87
N ILE A 21 5.36 14.35 5.08
CA ILE A 21 6.63 13.62 4.91
C ILE A 21 7.69 14.32 5.75
N ILE A 22 7.88 13.88 6.99
CA ILE A 22 8.83 14.47 7.94
C ILE A 22 9.53 13.39 8.76
N CYS A 23 10.69 13.71 9.33
CA CYS A 23 11.30 12.88 10.36
C CYS A 23 10.35 12.78 11.57
N ILE A 24 10.21 11.59 12.15
CA ILE A 24 9.32 11.37 13.30
C ILE A 24 9.67 12.27 14.50
N ASN A 25 10.95 12.58 14.69
CA ASN A 25 11.41 13.50 15.75
C ASN A 25 10.91 14.94 15.56
N ASN A 26 10.47 15.30 14.35
CA ASN A 26 9.92 16.62 14.02
C ASN A 26 8.38 16.63 14.02
N LEU A 27 7.72 15.51 14.35
CA LEU A 27 6.28 15.42 14.43
C LEU A 27 5.80 16.05 15.75
N SER A 28 5.45 17.34 15.71
CA SER A 28 4.96 18.08 16.88
C SER A 28 3.45 17.94 17.10
N SER A 29 2.68 17.69 16.05
CA SER A 29 1.24 17.46 16.12
C SER A 29 0.69 16.72 14.90
N PHE A 30 -0.36 15.94 15.13
CA PHE A 30 -1.18 15.37 14.07
C PHE A 30 -2.07 16.47 13.47
N ALA A 31 -2.29 16.42 12.15
CA ALA A 31 -3.25 17.32 11.51
C ALA A 31 -4.67 16.86 11.84
N GLU A 32 -5.58 17.81 12.00
CA GLU A 32 -7.01 17.50 12.15
C GLU A 32 -7.50 16.70 10.93
N PRO A 33 -8.19 15.58 11.15
CA PRO A 33 -8.73 14.78 10.06
C PRO A 33 -9.87 15.53 9.37
N VAL A 34 -9.87 15.49 8.05
CA VAL A 34 -10.99 15.95 7.21
C VAL A 34 -11.78 14.75 6.69
N THR A 35 -13.07 14.97 6.45
CA THR A 35 -13.97 13.98 5.87
C THR A 35 -13.63 13.75 4.40
N ASN A 36 -13.44 12.48 4.05
CA ASN A 36 -13.46 12.04 2.67
C ASN A 36 -14.94 11.91 2.25
N GLU A 37 -15.46 12.88 1.51
CA GLU A 37 -16.85 12.83 0.99
C GLU A 37 -17.07 11.71 -0.05
N GLY A 38 -16.03 10.93 -0.36
CA GLY A 38 -16.02 9.87 -1.36
C GLY A 38 -16.07 8.44 -0.81
N VAL A 39 -16.67 7.55 -1.62
CA VAL A 39 -16.55 6.10 -1.53
C VAL A 39 -15.07 5.69 -1.65
N ARG A 40 -14.66 4.64 -0.91
CA ARG A 40 -13.34 3.96 -1.01
C ARG A 40 -12.86 3.90 -2.47
N GLN A 41 -11.62 4.30 -2.73
CA GLN A 41 -11.08 4.30 -4.09
C GLN A 41 -10.86 2.87 -4.61
N ARG A 42 -10.91 2.70 -5.93
CA ARG A 42 -10.65 1.40 -6.56
C ARG A 42 -9.15 1.13 -6.68
N PHE A 43 -8.39 2.17 -6.98
CA PHE A 43 -6.93 2.21 -7.07
C PHE A 43 -6.41 3.28 -6.09
N PRO A 44 -5.12 3.31 -5.76
CA PRO A 44 -4.57 4.34 -4.88
C PRO A 44 -4.84 5.76 -5.36
N TRP A 45 -4.87 5.96 -6.67
CA TRP A 45 -5.03 7.27 -7.31
C TRP A 45 -6.46 7.57 -7.78
N GLY A 46 -7.43 6.67 -7.58
CA GLY A 46 -8.82 6.93 -7.94
C GLY A 46 -9.59 5.72 -8.43
N LYS A 47 -10.55 5.97 -9.33
CA LYS A 47 -11.51 4.95 -9.81
C LYS A 47 -11.04 4.22 -11.07
N GLU A 48 -10.31 4.93 -11.92
CA GLU A 48 -9.88 4.44 -13.22
C GLU A 48 -8.47 3.87 -13.17
N PHE A 49 -8.27 2.76 -13.87
CA PHE A 49 -6.95 2.17 -14.05
C PHE A 49 -6.09 3.11 -14.90
N ASP A 50 -4.82 3.25 -14.51
CA ASP A 50 -3.82 3.99 -15.26
C ASP A 50 -2.50 3.26 -15.14
N SER A 51 -2.02 2.70 -16.26
CA SER A 51 -0.79 1.92 -16.27
C SER A 51 0.44 2.78 -15.94
N ASP A 52 0.42 4.08 -16.14
CA ASP A 52 1.57 4.97 -15.90
C ASP A 52 1.73 5.38 -14.44
N LYS A 53 0.89 4.82 -13.56
CA LYS A 53 0.90 5.06 -12.12
C LYS A 53 1.45 3.90 -11.30
N LEU A 54 1.90 2.82 -11.93
CA LEU A 54 2.51 1.69 -11.25
C LEU A 54 3.45 0.87 -12.14
N ASN A 55 4.35 0.13 -11.50
CA ASN A 55 5.13 -0.91 -12.15
C ASN A 55 4.37 -2.24 -12.08
N MET A 56 3.83 -2.72 -13.20
CA MET A 56 3.16 -4.02 -13.29
C MET A 56 3.26 -4.59 -14.71
N ASN A 57 2.70 -5.79 -14.93
CA ASN A 57 2.60 -6.43 -16.25
C ASN A 57 3.95 -6.51 -16.98
N SER A 58 5.02 -6.77 -16.23
CA SER A 58 6.39 -6.82 -16.73
C SER A 58 6.85 -5.54 -17.47
N LYS A 59 6.25 -4.38 -17.17
CA LYS A 59 6.58 -3.09 -17.82
C LYS A 59 8.07 -2.78 -17.81
N ILE A 60 8.73 -3.00 -16.67
CA ILE A 60 10.17 -2.78 -16.48
C ILE A 60 10.95 -4.11 -16.47
N ASN A 61 10.23 -5.24 -16.46
CA ASN A 61 10.80 -6.60 -16.33
C ASN A 61 11.64 -6.79 -15.05
N GLY A 62 11.23 -6.15 -13.98
CA GLY A 62 11.89 -6.13 -12.68
C GLY A 62 11.31 -5.04 -11.78
N THR A 63 11.88 -4.90 -10.58
CA THR A 63 11.54 -3.81 -9.68
C THR A 63 12.05 -2.46 -10.21
N SER A 64 11.36 -1.39 -9.85
CA SER A 64 11.78 -0.01 -10.08
C SER A 64 12.33 0.61 -8.79
N ALA A 65 13.14 1.65 -8.94
CA ALA A 65 13.50 2.50 -7.80
C ALA A 65 12.23 3.12 -7.20
N VAL A 66 12.20 3.27 -5.87
CA VAL A 66 11.09 3.91 -5.18
C VAL A 66 10.98 5.37 -5.64
N GLY A 67 9.75 5.80 -5.97
CA GLY A 67 9.45 7.15 -6.42
C GLY A 67 9.37 7.31 -7.94
N CYS A 68 9.61 6.24 -8.72
CA CYS A 68 9.39 6.27 -10.17
C CYS A 68 7.93 6.54 -10.55
N PHE A 69 6.97 6.12 -9.73
CA PHE A 69 5.54 6.28 -9.99
C PHE A 69 4.87 7.24 -9.00
N TYR A 70 5.45 8.43 -8.79
CA TYR A 70 4.95 9.48 -7.89
C TYR A 70 3.45 9.81 -8.07
N HIS A 71 2.96 9.78 -9.30
CA HIS A 71 1.55 10.07 -9.63
C HIS A 71 0.58 8.92 -9.32
N GLY A 72 1.08 7.78 -8.86
CA GLY A 72 0.31 6.63 -8.37
C GLY A 72 0.16 6.58 -6.85
N ARG A 73 0.53 7.65 -6.14
CA ARG A 73 0.36 7.72 -4.69
C ARG A 73 -1.10 7.66 -4.26
N SER A 74 -1.33 7.12 -3.06
CA SER A 74 -2.64 7.17 -2.41
C SER A 74 -3.04 8.57 -1.95
N ILE A 75 -4.29 8.74 -1.49
CA ILE A 75 -4.74 9.98 -0.83
C ILE A 75 -3.91 10.34 0.41
N TYR A 76 -3.27 9.35 1.02
CA TYR A 76 -2.37 9.53 2.17
C TYR A 76 -0.93 9.80 1.75
N GLY A 77 -0.66 9.87 0.44
CA GLY A 77 0.68 10.08 -0.11
C GLY A 77 1.54 8.81 -0.15
N CYS A 78 0.97 7.63 0.06
CA CYS A 78 1.72 6.38 -0.02
C CYS A 78 2.04 6.06 -1.48
N GLU A 79 3.31 6.19 -1.85
CA GLU A 79 3.83 5.81 -3.16
C GLU A 79 4.12 4.31 -3.25
N GLU A 80 4.06 3.78 -4.48
CA GLU A 80 4.36 2.38 -4.82
C GLU A 80 3.58 1.37 -3.96
N ILE A 81 2.38 1.73 -3.49
CA ILE A 81 1.47 0.82 -2.76
C ILE A 81 0.67 -0.08 -3.72
N ALA A 82 0.74 0.17 -5.02
CA ALA A 82 0.27 -0.73 -6.05
C ALA A 82 1.40 -0.96 -7.06
N GLY A 83 1.66 -2.22 -7.39
CA GLY A 83 2.75 -2.66 -8.23
C GLY A 83 4.12 -2.72 -7.53
N ASN A 84 5.15 -2.88 -8.34
CA ASN A 84 6.56 -3.03 -7.96
C ASN A 84 6.83 -4.33 -7.18
N VAL A 85 6.30 -4.48 -5.97
CA VAL A 85 6.43 -5.70 -5.17
C VAL A 85 5.15 -5.96 -4.38
N TYR A 86 4.84 -7.23 -4.17
CA TYR A 86 3.94 -7.62 -3.10
C TYR A 86 4.53 -7.20 -1.74
N GLU A 87 3.69 -6.69 -0.86
CA GLU A 87 4.09 -6.26 0.47
C GLU A 87 3.52 -7.21 1.54
N TRP A 88 4.41 -7.75 2.38
CA TRP A 88 4.03 -8.54 3.53
C TRP A 88 3.11 -7.77 4.49
N CYS A 89 2.05 -8.43 4.93
CA CYS A 89 1.19 -8.01 6.03
C CYS A 89 1.42 -8.95 7.23
N GLN A 90 1.25 -8.41 8.45
CA GLN A 90 1.44 -9.17 9.69
C GLN A 90 0.41 -10.29 9.87
N ASP A 91 -0.78 -10.12 9.32
CA ASP A 91 -1.93 -11.00 9.48
C ASP A 91 -1.70 -12.37 8.83
N TRP A 92 -2.28 -13.41 9.44
CA TRP A 92 -2.36 -14.73 8.84
C TRP A 92 -3.46 -14.76 7.78
N TYR A 93 -3.23 -15.48 6.70
CA TYR A 93 -4.16 -15.58 5.58
C TYR A 93 -5.39 -16.44 5.90
N SER A 94 -5.19 -17.52 6.65
CA SER A 94 -6.20 -18.51 7.02
C SER A 94 -5.87 -19.15 8.38
N ASP A 95 -6.83 -19.93 8.90
CA ASP A 95 -6.63 -20.88 9.98
C ASP A 95 -6.72 -22.30 9.39
N PRO A 96 -5.71 -23.18 9.54
CA PRO A 96 -4.47 -23.00 10.30
C PRO A 96 -3.55 -21.91 9.74
N SER A 97 -2.80 -21.30 10.67
CA SER A 97 -1.85 -20.21 10.44
C SER A 97 -0.60 -20.66 9.68
N GLU A 98 -0.77 -20.98 8.39
CA GLU A 98 0.30 -21.48 7.52
C GLU A 98 0.90 -20.40 6.61
N PHE A 99 0.08 -19.44 6.19
CA PHE A 99 0.47 -18.41 5.22
C PHE A 99 0.22 -17.02 5.78
N ARG A 100 1.12 -16.08 5.51
CA ARG A 100 0.92 -14.65 5.76
C ARG A 100 0.29 -13.99 4.54
N ILE A 101 -0.46 -12.93 4.79
CA ILE A 101 -1.06 -12.13 3.73
C ILE A 101 0.02 -11.31 3.01
N ILE A 102 -0.08 -11.21 1.70
CA ILE A 102 0.62 -10.22 0.88
C ILE A 102 -0.39 -9.38 0.09
N ARG A 103 -0.10 -8.09 -0.12
CA ARG A 103 -0.94 -7.14 -0.85
C ARG A 103 -0.13 -6.35 -1.86
N GLY A 104 -0.79 -5.61 -2.74
CA GLY A 104 -0.13 -4.59 -3.56
C GLY A 104 0.24 -4.95 -4.99
N TRP A 105 0.18 -6.23 -5.39
CA TRP A 105 0.68 -6.71 -6.69
C TRP A 105 2.19 -6.47 -6.87
N ASP A 106 2.83 -7.32 -7.65
CA ASP A 106 4.22 -7.13 -8.04
C ASP A 106 4.36 -6.59 -9.47
N TRP A 107 5.60 -6.31 -9.86
CA TRP A 107 5.94 -5.85 -11.21
C TRP A 107 5.53 -6.83 -12.33
N ASN A 108 5.28 -8.11 -12.04
CA ASN A 108 4.90 -9.12 -13.02
C ASN A 108 3.39 -9.44 -13.02
N THR A 109 2.62 -8.87 -12.09
CA THR A 109 1.20 -9.19 -11.94
C THR A 109 0.38 -8.60 -13.10
N SER A 110 -0.69 -9.29 -13.50
CA SER A 110 -1.50 -8.95 -14.67
C SER A 110 -2.50 -7.84 -14.36
N TYR A 111 -2.79 -6.98 -15.34
CA TYR A 111 -3.79 -5.92 -15.21
C TYR A 111 -5.24 -6.42 -15.06
N LYS A 112 -5.46 -7.72 -15.32
CA LYS A 112 -6.77 -8.37 -15.19
C LYS A 112 -7.11 -8.73 -13.73
N ASP A 113 -6.10 -8.76 -12.87
CA ASP A 113 -6.28 -9.07 -11.46
C ASP A 113 -6.96 -7.89 -10.76
N SER A 114 -7.79 -8.20 -9.76
CA SER A 114 -8.53 -7.14 -9.08
C SER A 114 -7.56 -6.32 -8.25
N PRO A 115 -7.70 -4.98 -8.26
CA PRO A 115 -7.01 -4.09 -7.36
C PRO A 115 -7.39 -4.31 -5.90
N SER A 116 -8.18 -5.32 -5.53
CA SER A 116 -8.48 -5.70 -4.14
C SER A 116 -7.89 -7.05 -3.75
N ASP A 117 -7.23 -7.74 -4.68
CA ASP A 117 -6.77 -9.11 -4.46
C ASP A 117 -5.69 -9.19 -3.38
N ARG A 118 -5.83 -10.20 -2.53
CA ARG A 118 -4.85 -10.57 -1.52
C ARG A 118 -4.19 -11.87 -1.93
N GLY A 119 -2.87 -11.90 -1.86
CA GLY A 119 -2.09 -13.12 -2.01
C GLY A 119 -1.75 -13.71 -0.65
N TRP A 120 -1.07 -14.84 -0.69
CA TRP A 120 -0.59 -15.54 0.49
C TRP A 120 0.72 -16.25 0.19
N MET A 121 1.62 -16.25 1.15
CA MET A 121 2.90 -16.97 1.06
C MET A 121 3.34 -17.46 2.44
N THR A 122 4.20 -18.48 2.46
CA THR A 122 4.74 -19.00 3.72
C THR A 122 5.67 -17.95 4.34
N PRO A 123 5.74 -17.84 5.68
CA PRO A 123 6.59 -16.84 6.35
C PRO A 123 8.08 -16.88 5.94
N GLU A 124 8.57 -18.04 5.49
CA GLU A 124 9.95 -18.27 5.08
C GLU A 124 10.21 -17.91 3.61
N SER A 125 9.17 -17.56 2.86
CA SER A 125 9.29 -17.23 1.44
C SER A 125 10.04 -15.92 1.23
N PHE A 126 10.96 -15.92 0.27
CA PHE A 126 11.62 -14.73 -0.24
C PHE A 126 11.81 -14.86 -1.75
N CYS A 127 11.51 -13.80 -2.50
CA CYS A 127 11.81 -13.72 -3.92
C CYS A 127 11.92 -12.25 -4.35
N ASN A 128 12.28 -12.03 -5.61
CA ASN A 128 12.45 -10.70 -6.20
C ASN A 128 11.13 -9.96 -6.49
N THR A 129 9.99 -10.49 -6.07
CA THR A 129 8.68 -9.86 -6.22
C THR A 129 8.02 -9.50 -4.89
N ILE A 130 8.69 -9.74 -3.75
CA ILE A 130 8.13 -9.48 -2.42
C ILE A 130 9.05 -8.55 -1.62
N GLY A 131 8.43 -7.59 -0.95
CA GLY A 131 9.06 -6.71 0.03
C GLY A 131 8.11 -6.44 1.19
N PHE A 132 8.30 -5.29 1.84
CA PHE A 132 7.45 -4.82 2.92
C PHE A 132 7.57 -3.31 3.08
N ARG A 133 6.60 -2.72 3.78
CA ARG A 133 6.70 -1.35 4.29
C ARG A 133 6.49 -1.35 5.80
N LEU A 134 7.14 -0.40 6.45
CA LEU A 134 7.03 -0.21 7.89
C LEU A 134 5.77 0.56 8.23
N VAL A 135 5.15 0.17 9.35
CA VAL A 135 4.06 0.90 10.00
C VAL A 135 4.50 1.20 11.42
N VAL A 136 4.19 2.38 11.91
CA VAL A 136 4.50 2.82 13.28
C VAL A 136 3.21 3.15 13.99
N SER A 137 3.07 2.66 15.22
CA SER A 137 1.95 3.04 16.08
C SER A 137 2.20 4.40 16.71
N ALA A 138 1.16 5.25 16.75
CA ALA A 138 1.18 6.47 17.52
C ALA A 138 0.98 6.11 19.00
N ILE A 139 2.07 5.97 19.76
CA ILE A 139 1.97 5.81 21.22
C ILE A 139 1.74 7.20 21.80
N ASN A 140 0.50 7.49 22.20
CA ASN A 140 0.21 8.62 23.07
C ASN A 140 0.70 8.27 24.47
N TYR A 141 1.83 8.83 24.89
CA TYR A 141 2.13 8.93 26.31
C TYR A 141 1.19 9.98 26.89
N ALA A 142 0.18 9.53 27.62
CA ALA A 142 -0.67 10.37 28.46
C ALA A 142 0.12 10.89 29.67
#